data_AF-A0A974YWJ6-F1
#
_entry.id   AF-A0A974YWJ6-F1
#
_cell.length_a   1.000
_cell.length_b   1.000
_cell.length_c   1.000
_cell.angle_alpha   90.00
_cell.angle_beta   90.00
_cell.angle_gamma   90.00
#
_symmetry.space_group_name_H-M   'P 1'
#
loop_
_entity.id
_entity.type
_entity.pdbx_description
1 polymer ?
#
loop_
_entity_poly.entity_id
_entity_poly.type
_entity_poly.pdbx_seq_one_letter_code
_entity_poly.pdbx_strand_id
1 'polypeptide(L)'
;MKGKKMKKLSFLLVICMLTACSTKEKIYSMDEFRKDEALIKKVLKECSEMSFNDQLNSTNCARADEAQSEIDLQIITGKRRK
;
A
#
# COMPACT_ATOMS: atom_id res chain seq x y z
N MET A 1 -28.89 38.69 15.34
CA MET A 1 -29.12 37.98 14.05
C MET A 1 -28.26 36.74 13.97
N LYS A 2 -28.92 35.57 13.89
CA LYS A 2 -28.59 34.37 13.09
C LYS A 2 -27.16 33.82 13.16
N GLY A 3 -27.03 32.75 13.96
CA GLY A 3 -25.98 31.75 13.82
C GLY A 3 -25.90 31.22 12.38
N LYS A 4 -24.72 31.33 11.77
CA LYS A 4 -24.40 30.75 10.45
C LYS A 4 -22.89 30.81 10.17
N LYS A 5 -22.04 30.41 11.12
CA LYS A 5 -20.57 30.37 10.88
C LYS A 5 -19.84 29.09 11.30
N MET A 6 -20.49 28.11 11.93
CA MET A 6 -19.82 26.84 12.30
C MET A 6 -19.82 25.77 11.20
N LYS A 7 -20.71 25.84 10.21
CA LYS A 7 -20.81 24.81 9.16
C LYS A 7 -19.69 24.86 8.11
N LYS A 8 -18.97 25.98 7.99
CA LYS A 8 -17.89 26.14 6.99
C LYS A 8 -16.55 25.56 7.45
N LEU A 9 -16.32 25.48 8.77
CA LEU A 9 -15.09 24.92 9.33
C LEU A 9 -15.03 23.40 9.20
N SER A 10 -16.16 22.69 9.34
CA SER A 10 -16.19 21.23 9.15
C SER A 10 -15.85 20.79 7.73
N PHE A 11 -16.23 21.56 6.71
CA PHE A 11 -15.98 21.19 5.32
C PHE A 11 -14.50 21.30 4.94
N LEU A 12 -13.79 22.28 5.50
CA LEU A 12 -12.36 22.49 5.29
C LEU A 12 -11.52 21.35 5.89
N LEU A 13 -11.96 20.78 7.01
CA LEU A 13 -11.27 19.68 7.68
C LEU A 13 -11.37 18.36 6.89
N VAL A 14 -12.51 18.12 6.24
CA VAL A 14 -12.71 16.97 5.34
C VAL A 14 -11.83 17.09 4.10
N ILE A 15 -11.73 18.28 3.50
CA ILE A 15 -10.89 18.53 2.31
C ILE A 15 -9.39 18.38 2.65
N CYS A 16 -8.94 18.84 3.82
CA CYS A 16 -7.55 18.66 4.25
C CYS A 16 -7.17 17.18 4.49
N MET A 17 -8.10 16.34 4.96
CA MET A 17 -7.83 14.90 5.11
C MET A 17 -7.68 14.19 3.76
N LEU A 18 -8.37 14.63 2.71
CA LEU A 18 -8.24 14.05 1.37
C LEU A 18 -6.86 14.34 0.73
N THR A 19 -6.21 15.45 1.08
CA THR A 19 -4.87 15.80 0.57
C THR A 19 -3.71 15.15 1.33
N ALA A 20 -3.97 14.46 2.44
CA ALA A 20 -2.93 13.80 3.23
C ALA A 20 -2.43 12.48 2.62
N CYS A 21 -3.07 11.96 1.56
CA CYS A 21 -2.69 10.70 0.92
C CYS A 21 -1.72 10.92 -0.28
N SER A 22 -0.75 11.81 -0.13
CA SER A 22 0.42 11.89 -1.04
C SER A 22 1.70 11.75 -0.24
N THR A 23 1.72 10.77 0.65
CA THR A 23 2.96 10.24 1.20
C THR A 23 3.72 9.61 0.04
N LYS A 24 4.90 10.15 -0.30
CA LYS A 24 5.81 9.50 -1.25
C LYS A 24 6.08 8.09 -0.74
N GLU A 25 5.45 7.11 -1.36
CA GLU A 25 5.53 5.73 -0.92
C GLU A 25 6.98 5.25 -1.07
N LYS A 26 7.56 4.72 0.01
CA LYS A 26 8.90 4.14 -0.05
C LYS A 26 8.86 2.97 -1.03
N ILE A 27 9.66 3.02 -2.08
CA ILE A 27 9.75 1.90 -3.02
C ILE A 27 10.69 0.84 -2.42
N TYR A 28 10.15 -0.34 -2.13
CA TYR A 28 10.90 -1.47 -1.58
C TYR A 28 11.57 -2.27 -2.71
N SER A 29 12.77 -2.77 -2.45
CA SER A 29 13.46 -3.68 -3.36
C SER A 29 13.01 -5.14 -3.16
N MET A 30 13.26 -6.00 -4.15
CA MET A 30 13.01 -7.44 -4.03
C MET A 30 13.82 -8.07 -2.89
N ASP A 31 15.04 -7.58 -2.63
CA ASP A 31 15.85 -8.06 -1.51
C ASP A 31 15.26 -7.71 -0.14
N GLU A 32 14.58 -6.55 -0.02
CA GLU A 32 13.86 -6.20 1.20
C GLU A 32 12.66 -7.14 1.42
N PHE A 33 11.89 -7.41 0.36
CA PHE A 33 10.77 -8.37 0.43
C PHE A 33 11.22 -9.79 0.76
N ARG A 34 12.32 -10.26 0.15
CA ARG A 34 12.88 -11.59 0.44
C ARG A 34 13.36 -11.77 1.88
N LYS A 35 13.78 -10.68 2.53
CA LYS A 35 14.25 -10.69 3.92
C LYS A 35 13.10 -10.63 4.92
N ASP A 36 11.94 -10.13 4.52
CA ASP A 36 10.80 -9.90 5.40
C ASP A 36 9.47 -10.28 4.73
N GLU A 37 9.02 -11.51 4.96
CA GLU A 37 7.72 -11.98 4.47
C GLU A 37 6.55 -11.21 5.10
N ALA A 38 6.70 -10.67 6.31
CA ALA A 38 5.65 -9.87 6.93
C ALA A 38 5.47 -8.52 6.21
N LEU A 39 6.56 -7.96 5.66
CA LEU A 39 6.51 -6.79 4.78
C LEU A 39 5.74 -7.08 3.49
N ILE A 40 5.92 -8.25 2.88
CA ILE A 40 5.15 -8.67 1.69
C ILE A 40 3.65 -8.66 2.00
N LYS A 41 3.23 -9.35 3.08
CA LYS A 41 1.82 -9.43 3.46
C LYS A 41 1.21 -8.07 3.77
N LYS A 42 1.99 -7.19 4.41
CA LYS A 42 1.56 -5.82 4.70
C LYS A 42 1.32 -5.05 3.41
N VAL A 43 2.28 -5.04 2.49
CA VAL A 43 2.16 -4.33 1.22
C VAL A 43 1.03 -4.89 0.36
N LEU A 44 0.89 -6.22 0.26
CA LEU A 44 -0.24 -6.83 -0.45
C LEU A 44 -1.60 -6.45 0.12
N LYS A 45 -1.70 -6.35 1.46
CA LYS A 45 -2.91 -5.87 2.12
C LYS A 45 -3.19 -4.42 1.74
N GLU A 46 -2.19 -3.55 1.82
CA GLU A 46 -2.32 -2.14 1.40
C GLU A 46 -2.75 -2.04 -0.07
N CYS A 47 -2.17 -2.85 -0.96
CA CYS A 47 -2.55 -2.93 -2.36
C CYS A 47 -4.00 -3.37 -2.58
N SER A 48 -4.53 -4.25 -1.73
CA SER A 48 -5.95 -4.69 -1.80
C SER A 48 -6.94 -3.63 -1.35
N GLU A 49 -6.49 -2.69 -0.53
CA GLU A 49 -7.28 -1.57 -0.01
C GLU A 49 -7.20 -0.34 -0.93
N MET A 50 -6.30 -0.34 -1.93
CA MET A 50 -6.14 0.72 -2.92
C MET A 50 -7.18 0.65 -4.04
N SER A 51 -7.40 1.79 -4.69
CA SER A 51 -8.11 1.83 -5.98
C SER A 51 -7.34 1.03 -7.02
N PHE A 52 -8.06 0.37 -7.94
CA PHE A 52 -7.46 -0.41 -9.03
C PHE A 52 -6.43 0.40 -9.84
N ASN A 53 -6.70 1.68 -10.10
CA ASN A 53 -5.77 2.54 -10.82
C ASN A 53 -4.48 2.78 -10.02
N ASP A 54 -4.56 2.94 -8.71
CA ASP A 54 -3.39 3.20 -7.87
C ASP A 54 -2.59 1.90 -7.67
N GLN A 55 -3.28 0.77 -7.58
CA GLN A 55 -2.66 -0.56 -7.55
C GLN A 55 -1.84 -0.84 -8.82
N LEU A 56 -2.38 -0.54 -10.01
CA LEU A 56 -1.68 -0.72 -11.29
C LEU A 56 -0.44 0.16 -11.43
N ASN A 57 -0.46 1.36 -10.82
CA ASN A 57 0.65 2.30 -10.88
C ASN A 57 1.68 2.09 -9.75
N SER A 58 1.37 1.26 -8.76
CA SER A 58 2.27 1.00 -7.64
C SER A 58 3.33 -0.05 -7.98
N THR A 59 4.59 0.39 -8.01
CA THR A 59 5.75 -0.50 -8.16
C THR A 59 5.86 -1.49 -6.99
N ASN A 60 5.43 -1.09 -5.80
CA ASN A 60 5.47 -1.96 -4.62
C ASN A 60 4.46 -3.10 -4.73
N CYS A 61 3.25 -2.83 -5.25
CA CYS A 61 2.27 -3.88 -5.47
C CYS A 61 2.77 -4.94 -6.44
N ALA A 62 3.35 -4.53 -7.57
CA ALA A 62 3.94 -5.47 -8.53
C ALA A 62 5.07 -6.31 -7.93
N ARG A 63 5.97 -5.68 -7.16
CA ARG A 63 7.10 -6.39 -6.52
C ARG A 63 6.68 -7.30 -5.38
N ALA A 64 5.69 -6.89 -4.58
CA ALA A 64 5.17 -7.72 -3.51
C ALA A 64 4.45 -8.96 -4.06
N ASP A 65 3.71 -8.81 -5.16
CA ASP A 65 3.08 -9.93 -5.87
C ASP A 65 4.13 -10.90 -6.43
N GLU A 66 5.18 -10.39 -7.09
CA GLU A 66 6.30 -11.21 -7.58
C GLU A 66 7.01 -11.95 -6.45
N ALA A 67 7.27 -11.27 -5.32
CA ALA A 67 7.92 -11.86 -4.17
C ALA A 67 7.05 -12.94 -3.51
N GLN A 68 5.74 -12.71 -3.40
CA GLN A 68 4.79 -13.71 -2.88
C GLN A 68 4.75 -14.93 -3.80
N SER A 69 4.69 -14.73 -5.11
CA SER A 69 4.75 -15.81 -6.10
C SER A 69 6.05 -16.62 -6.00
N GLU A 70 7.20 -15.96 -5.79
CA GLU A 70 8.47 -16.66 -5.55
C GLU A 70 8.43 -17.52 -4.28
N ILE A 71 7.78 -17.05 -3.20
CA ILE A 71 7.60 -17.84 -1.97
C ILE A 71 6.69 -19.04 -2.22
N ASP A 72 5.54 -18.83 -2.89
CA ASP A 72 4.59 -19.90 -3.17
C ASP A 72 5.23 -20.99 -4.03
N LEU A 73 6.01 -20.60 -5.04
CA LEU A 73 6.79 -21.54 -5.85
C LEU A 73 7.84 -22.29 -5.02
N GLN A 74 8.52 -21.63 -4.08
CA GLN A 74 9.46 -22.31 -3.19
C GLN A 74 8.77 -23.33 -2.27
N ILE A 75 7.58 -23.02 -1.78
CA ILE A 75 6.78 -23.92 -0.95
C ILE A 75 6.37 -25.15 -1.78
N ILE A 76 5.86 -24.94 -3.00
CA ILE A 76 5.43 -26.02 -3.90
C ILE A 76 6.61 -26.91 -4.32
N THR A 77 7.76 -26.30 -4.63
CA THR A 77 8.95 -27.04 -5.13
C THR A 77 9.85 -27.57 -4.02
N GLY A 78 9.59 -27.22 -2.75
CA GLY A 78 10.41 -27.59 -1.59
C GLY A 78 11.82 -26.99 -1.60
N LYS A 79 12.12 -26.05 -2.51
CA LYS A 79 13.47 -25.54 -2.75
C LYS A 79 13.63 -24.16 -2.12
N ARG A 80 13.90 -24.11 -0.80
CA ARG A 80 14.34 -22.85 -0.16
C ARG A 80 15.71 -22.45 -0.73
N ARG A 81 15.78 -21.33 -1.46
CA ARG A 81 17.07 -20.75 -1.86
C ARG A 81 17.74 -20.25 -0.57
N LYS A 82 18.80 -20.95 -0.15
CA LYS A 82 19.71 -20.50 0.91
C LYS A 82 20.57 -19.36 0.43
#